data_AF-A0A660KYD3-F1
#
_entry.id   AF-A0A660KYD3-F1
#
_cell.length_a   1.000
_cell.length_b   1.000
_cell.length_c   1.000
_cell.angle_alpha   90.00
_cell.angle_beta   90.00
_cell.angle_gamma   90.00
#
_symmetry.space_group_name_H-M   'P 1'
#
loop_
_entity.id
_entity.type
_entity.pdbx_description
1 polymer ?
#
loop_
_entity_poly.entity_id
_entity_poly.type
_entity_poly.pdbx_seq_one_letter_code
_entity_poly.pdbx_strand_id
1 'polypeptide(L)'
;MLLRLTLLLTVLLAAPAHAVVNGQPLAPSKAPWFVPAGICGATLIAPDRLATAAHCVDPVDLADFERVKVGSETRRGVAVALPPTWRERSAGFARDDVAIIRLDRPVTGVKPVPLATSTPAKVRILGQGKRAWDAPTGRTPLRQATLTTLSDGACGPKWKGTKYAKRFEAASEVCAGGKASVCAGDSGGPMIGGTLAAPVLVGIISWTGPRCGEDKLPSVSAEAAHYADFLLAAEPVWAPVAAGPTTITRAGDTLTCSAAWTIAPDDVRFRWRRRERGKTTYEFTTVGSGATYTVTAKDRGALLDCGALGSNAGGRSEAAPSAVRA
;
A
#
# COMPACT_ATOMS: atom_id res chain seq x y z
N MET A 1 58.04 -25.77 -23.46
CA MET A 1 56.69 -26.15 -23.01
C MET A 1 55.98 -24.91 -22.47
N LEU A 2 55.20 -24.20 -23.32
CA LEU A 2 54.40 -23.06 -22.88
C LEU A 2 53.09 -23.57 -22.28
N LEU A 3 52.89 -23.34 -20.98
CA LEU A 3 51.62 -23.64 -20.31
C LEU A 3 50.67 -22.46 -20.52
N ARG A 4 49.66 -22.63 -21.38
CA ARG A 4 48.58 -21.66 -21.58
C ARG A 4 47.66 -21.69 -20.36
N LEU A 5 47.60 -20.58 -19.63
CA LEU A 5 46.62 -20.38 -18.56
C LEU A 5 45.32 -19.83 -19.18
N THR A 6 44.33 -20.70 -19.34
CA THR A 6 43.00 -20.29 -19.82
C THR A 6 42.22 -19.68 -18.66
N LEU A 7 42.10 -18.36 -18.65
CA LEU A 7 41.26 -17.63 -17.70
C LEU A 7 39.79 -17.86 -18.06
N LEU A 8 39.08 -18.72 -17.32
CA LEU A 8 37.63 -18.82 -17.41
C LEU A 8 37.01 -17.55 -16.82
N LEU A 9 36.53 -16.66 -17.69
CA LEU A 9 35.71 -15.52 -17.30
C LEU A 9 34.31 -16.05 -16.93
N THR A 10 34.08 -16.26 -15.63
CA THR A 10 32.74 -16.54 -15.10
C THR A 10 31.89 -15.27 -15.24
N VAL A 11 31.02 -15.25 -16.24
CA VAL A 11 29.94 -14.27 -16.32
C VAL A 11 29.01 -14.51 -15.13
N LEU A 12 29.13 -13.70 -14.08
CA LEU A 12 28.11 -13.59 -13.03
C LEU A 12 26.85 -13.01 -13.68
N LEU A 13 25.96 -13.89 -14.15
CA LEU A 13 24.57 -13.53 -14.37
C LEU A 13 23.98 -13.20 -13.00
N ALA A 14 23.83 -11.91 -12.70
CA ALA A 14 23.06 -11.47 -11.54
C ALA A 14 21.64 -12.06 -11.65
N ALA A 15 21.33 -13.01 -10.77
CA ALA A 15 19.98 -13.57 -10.70
C ALA A 15 18.99 -12.44 -10.38
N PRO A 16 17.81 -12.37 -11.04
CA PRO A 16 16.90 -11.26 -10.79
C PRO A 16 16.42 -11.28 -9.33
N ALA A 17 16.16 -10.10 -8.76
CA ALA A 17 15.53 -9.92 -7.46
C ALA A 17 14.03 -10.28 -7.53
N HIS A 18 13.45 -11.00 -6.55
CA HIS A 18 12.01 -11.31 -6.52
C HIS A 18 11.34 -11.19 -5.13
N ALA A 19 10.03 -11.45 -4.98
CA ALA A 19 9.18 -11.34 -3.76
C ALA A 19 9.21 -12.50 -2.76
N VAL A 20 8.48 -12.36 -1.62
CA VAL A 20 8.28 -13.34 -0.54
C VAL A 20 9.57 -14.08 -0.19
N VAL A 21 10.24 -13.66 0.88
CA VAL A 21 11.55 -14.20 1.27
C VAL A 21 11.45 -15.70 1.49
N ASN A 22 12.35 -16.46 0.84
CA ASN A 22 12.35 -17.93 0.81
C ASN A 22 11.05 -18.59 0.31
N GLY A 23 10.18 -17.84 -0.37
CA GLY A 23 9.03 -18.37 -1.08
C GLY A 23 9.40 -19.03 -2.40
N GLN A 24 8.41 -19.56 -3.12
CA GLN A 24 8.56 -20.18 -4.43
C GLN A 24 7.76 -19.41 -5.51
N PRO A 25 8.19 -19.43 -6.79
CA PRO A 25 7.41 -18.86 -7.88
C PRO A 25 5.96 -19.35 -7.91
N LEU A 26 5.03 -18.45 -8.22
CA LEU A 26 3.63 -18.76 -8.44
C LEU A 26 3.18 -18.14 -9.76
N ALA A 27 2.68 -18.95 -10.69
CA ALA A 27 2.10 -18.45 -11.92
C ALA A 27 0.84 -17.63 -11.59
N PRO A 28 0.67 -16.39 -12.13
CA PRO A 28 -0.51 -15.56 -11.86
C PRO A 28 -1.84 -16.26 -12.16
N SER A 29 -1.87 -17.15 -13.16
CA SER A 29 -3.06 -17.95 -13.50
C SER A 29 -3.52 -18.91 -12.40
N LYS A 30 -2.66 -19.22 -11.42
CA LYS A 30 -3.00 -20.05 -10.26
C LYS A 30 -3.62 -19.25 -9.12
N ALA A 31 -3.51 -17.92 -9.14
CA ALA A 31 -4.11 -17.00 -8.18
C ALA A 31 -4.64 -15.76 -8.91
N PRO A 32 -5.63 -15.90 -9.82
CA PRO A 32 -6.11 -14.79 -10.64
C PRO A 32 -6.78 -13.67 -9.83
N TRP A 33 -7.12 -13.95 -8.58
CA TRP A 33 -7.69 -13.04 -7.58
C TRP A 33 -6.62 -12.19 -6.85
N PHE A 34 -5.33 -12.51 -6.98
CA PHE A 34 -4.25 -11.64 -6.53
C PHE A 34 -4.12 -10.46 -7.49
N VAL A 35 -4.05 -9.25 -6.94
CA VAL A 35 -4.02 -8.01 -7.71
C VAL A 35 -2.81 -7.18 -7.30
N PRO A 36 -1.90 -6.83 -8.22
CA PRO A 36 -0.87 -5.83 -7.96
C PRO A 36 -1.50 -4.44 -7.84
N ALA A 37 -1.30 -3.76 -6.72
CA ALA A 37 -1.94 -2.49 -6.36
C ALA A 37 -0.86 -1.44 -6.02
N GLY A 38 -0.46 -0.61 -7.00
CA GLY A 38 0.70 0.26 -6.86
C GLY A 38 1.99 -0.54 -6.59
N ILE A 39 2.64 -0.24 -5.46
CA ILE A 39 3.80 -0.96 -4.91
C ILE A 39 3.43 -2.15 -4.01
N CYS A 40 2.15 -2.30 -3.69
CA CYS A 40 1.58 -3.30 -2.80
C CYS A 40 0.83 -4.41 -3.57
N GLY A 41 0.32 -5.39 -2.83
CA GLY A 41 -0.68 -6.35 -3.28
C GLY A 41 -2.10 -5.98 -2.86
N ALA A 42 -3.06 -6.72 -3.39
CA ALA A 42 -4.46 -6.66 -3.05
C ALA A 42 -5.15 -7.99 -3.43
N THR A 43 -6.36 -8.20 -2.94
CA THR A 43 -7.14 -9.44 -3.11
C THR A 43 -8.55 -9.12 -3.58
N LEU A 44 -9.04 -9.74 -4.65
CA LEU A 44 -10.44 -9.65 -5.05
C LEU A 44 -11.33 -10.36 -4.02
N ILE A 45 -12.16 -9.63 -3.27
CA ILE A 45 -13.04 -10.15 -2.21
C ILE A 45 -14.53 -10.08 -2.56
N ALA A 46 -14.90 -9.21 -3.50
CA ALA A 46 -16.20 -9.20 -4.18
C ALA A 46 -15.97 -8.89 -5.67
N PRO A 47 -16.95 -9.09 -6.57
CA PRO A 47 -16.76 -8.88 -8.01
C PRO A 47 -16.17 -7.50 -8.36
N ASP A 48 -16.46 -6.47 -7.59
CA ASP A 48 -16.00 -5.09 -7.79
C ASP A 48 -15.26 -4.50 -6.58
N ARG A 49 -14.75 -5.35 -5.67
CA ARG A 49 -14.03 -4.92 -4.45
C ARG A 49 -12.72 -5.66 -4.27
N LEU A 50 -11.66 -4.89 -4.02
CA LEU A 50 -10.36 -5.40 -3.59
C LEU A 50 -10.12 -5.08 -2.11
N ALA A 51 -9.60 -6.03 -1.36
CA ALA A 51 -9.00 -5.80 -0.05
C ALA A 51 -7.51 -5.53 -0.19
N THR A 52 -7.00 -4.51 0.50
CA THR A 52 -5.58 -4.17 0.58
C THR A 52 -5.27 -3.57 1.97
N ALA A 53 -4.03 -3.21 2.23
CA ALA A 53 -3.63 -2.54 3.46
C ALA A 53 -3.88 -1.03 3.33
N ALA A 54 -4.32 -0.39 4.41
CA ALA A 54 -4.60 1.04 4.40
C ALA A 54 -3.34 1.89 4.18
N HIS A 55 -2.18 1.50 4.73
CA HIS A 55 -0.92 2.22 4.46
C HIS A 55 -0.48 2.18 3.00
N CYS A 56 -1.03 1.27 2.19
CA CYS A 56 -0.74 1.22 0.76
C CYS A 56 -1.53 2.27 -0.04
N VAL A 57 -2.58 2.85 0.55
CA VAL A 57 -3.55 3.69 -0.15
C VAL A 57 -3.89 4.98 0.59
N ASP A 58 -3.24 5.28 1.72
CA ASP A 58 -3.40 6.54 2.47
C ASP A 58 -2.12 7.40 2.31
N PRO A 59 -2.23 8.64 1.79
CA PRO A 59 -3.42 9.25 1.22
C PRO A 59 -3.83 8.58 -0.10
N VAL A 60 -5.12 8.66 -0.42
CA VAL A 60 -5.72 8.08 -1.62
C VAL A 60 -5.28 8.86 -2.85
N ASP A 61 -4.60 8.17 -3.75
CA ASP A 61 -4.34 8.58 -5.14
C ASP A 61 -4.89 7.52 -6.10
N LEU A 62 -5.94 7.88 -6.85
CA LEU A 62 -6.54 6.95 -7.81
C LEU A 62 -5.68 6.75 -9.07
N ALA A 63 -4.66 7.58 -9.29
CA ALA A 63 -3.70 7.40 -10.39
C ALA A 63 -2.99 6.04 -10.29
N ASP A 64 -2.72 5.58 -9.05
CA ASP A 64 -2.15 4.26 -8.77
C ASP A 64 -3.05 3.09 -9.22
N PHE A 65 -4.33 3.37 -9.46
CA PHE A 65 -5.36 2.41 -9.80
C PHE A 65 -6.06 2.67 -11.14
N GLU A 66 -5.48 3.50 -12.02
CA GLU A 66 -6.01 3.70 -13.38
C GLU A 66 -5.98 2.42 -14.23
N ARG A 67 -5.13 1.45 -13.87
CA ARG A 67 -5.02 0.17 -14.56
C ARG A 67 -4.76 -0.98 -13.59
N VAL A 68 -5.85 -1.53 -13.08
CA VAL A 68 -5.88 -2.68 -12.19
C VAL A 68 -6.10 -3.95 -12.99
N LYS A 69 -5.16 -4.90 -12.93
CA LYS A 69 -5.29 -6.20 -13.61
C LYS A 69 -5.80 -7.26 -12.65
N VAL A 70 -6.95 -7.85 -12.96
CA VAL A 70 -7.58 -8.94 -12.20
C VAL A 70 -7.81 -10.12 -13.15
N GLY A 71 -7.04 -11.19 -12.99
CA GLY A 71 -6.98 -12.27 -13.98
C GLY A 71 -6.60 -11.77 -15.38
N SER A 72 -7.45 -12.03 -16.37
CA SER A 72 -7.30 -11.52 -17.76
C SER A 72 -7.91 -10.14 -17.96
N GLU A 73 -8.63 -9.62 -16.96
CA GLU A 73 -9.42 -8.40 -17.08
C GLU A 73 -8.66 -7.17 -16.57
N THR A 74 -8.90 -6.02 -17.22
CA THR A 74 -8.43 -4.71 -16.75
C THR A 74 -9.61 -3.90 -16.23
N ARG A 75 -9.41 -3.25 -15.09
CA ARG A 75 -10.35 -2.38 -14.37
C ARG A 75 -9.67 -1.09 -13.93
N ARG A 76 -10.46 -0.15 -13.45
CA ARG A 76 -9.97 1.05 -12.75
C ARG A 76 -10.45 1.03 -11.30
N GLY A 77 -9.60 1.44 -10.37
CA GLY A 77 -10.04 1.83 -9.03
C GLY A 77 -10.73 3.19 -9.12
N VAL A 78 -11.92 3.31 -8.54
CA VAL A 78 -12.74 4.53 -8.62
C VAL A 78 -13.08 5.13 -7.25
N ALA A 79 -12.92 4.36 -6.18
CA ALA A 79 -13.05 4.84 -4.82
C ALA A 79 -12.22 3.96 -3.89
N VAL A 80 -11.82 4.53 -2.76
CA VAL A 80 -11.12 3.83 -1.69
C VAL A 80 -11.85 4.12 -0.38
N ALA A 81 -11.94 3.14 0.50
CA ALA A 81 -12.45 3.31 1.86
C ALA A 81 -11.46 2.72 2.86
N LEU A 82 -11.30 3.40 3.98
CA LEU A 82 -10.53 3.00 5.15
C LEU A 82 -11.48 2.96 6.36
N PRO A 83 -11.25 2.10 7.36
CA PRO A 83 -12.05 2.12 8.57
C PRO A 83 -11.82 3.45 9.32
N PRO A 84 -12.83 4.05 9.96
CA PRO A 84 -12.68 5.29 10.72
C PRO A 84 -11.66 5.21 11.87
N THR A 85 -11.32 3.99 12.28
CA THR A 85 -10.33 3.68 13.32
C THR A 85 -8.91 3.53 12.76
N TRP A 86 -8.72 3.54 11.44
CA TRP A 86 -7.40 3.55 10.76
C TRP A 86 -6.50 4.63 11.34
N ARG A 87 -5.32 4.24 11.82
CA ARG A 87 -4.31 5.21 12.26
C ARG A 87 -2.94 4.73 11.80
N GLU A 88 -2.33 5.51 10.92
CA GLU A 88 -0.90 5.38 10.64
C GLU A 88 -0.12 5.59 11.96
N ARG A 89 0.80 4.67 12.27
CA ARG A 89 1.75 4.81 13.38
C ARG A 89 3.13 5.08 12.80
N SER A 90 4.09 5.36 13.68
CA SER A 90 5.47 5.61 13.27
C SER A 90 6.13 4.39 12.61
N ALA A 91 7.04 4.60 11.68
CA ALA A 91 7.96 3.59 11.14
C ALA A 91 7.31 2.40 10.39
N GLY A 92 6.22 2.62 9.66
CA GLY A 92 5.61 1.59 8.79
C GLY A 92 4.73 0.58 9.54
N PHE A 93 4.18 0.98 10.68
CA PHE A 93 3.20 0.20 11.45
C PHE A 93 1.91 0.98 11.46
N ALA A 94 0.80 0.27 11.60
CA ALA A 94 -0.47 0.93 11.68
C ALA A 94 -1.47 0.15 12.52
N ARG A 95 -2.52 0.83 12.95
CA ARG A 95 -3.72 0.20 13.52
C ARG A 95 -4.78 0.14 12.44
N ASP A 96 -5.52 -0.96 12.42
CA ASP A 96 -6.65 -1.18 11.51
C ASP A 96 -6.24 -1.05 10.04
N ASP A 97 -5.12 -1.71 9.71
CA ASP A 97 -4.44 -1.63 8.42
C ASP A 97 -5.14 -2.45 7.32
N VAL A 98 -6.36 -2.01 7.01
CA VAL A 98 -7.21 -2.60 5.99
C VAL A 98 -7.89 -1.50 5.20
N ALA A 99 -8.03 -1.70 3.90
CA ALA A 99 -8.73 -0.79 3.01
C ALA A 99 -9.45 -1.56 1.91
N ILE A 100 -10.46 -0.91 1.34
CA ILE A 100 -11.24 -1.40 0.21
C ILE A 100 -10.98 -0.50 -0.98
N ILE A 101 -10.66 -1.09 -2.14
CA ILE A 101 -10.67 -0.39 -3.42
C ILE A 101 -11.91 -0.86 -4.20
N ARG A 102 -12.77 0.08 -4.58
CA ARG A 102 -13.90 -0.16 -5.48
C ARG A 102 -13.45 -0.10 -6.93
N LEU A 103 -13.79 -1.12 -7.70
CA LEU A 103 -13.56 -1.17 -9.14
C LEU A 103 -14.68 -0.45 -9.90
N ASP A 104 -14.37 0.08 -11.07
CA ASP A 104 -15.31 0.77 -11.96
C ASP A 104 -16.49 -0.12 -12.39
N ARG A 105 -16.25 -1.44 -12.50
CA ARG A 105 -17.27 -2.44 -12.80
C ARG A 105 -16.88 -3.85 -12.31
N PRO A 106 -17.85 -4.73 -12.03
CA PRO A 106 -17.59 -6.11 -11.63
C PRO A 106 -16.67 -6.88 -12.59
N VAL A 107 -15.73 -7.64 -12.04
CA VAL A 107 -14.95 -8.69 -12.70
C VAL A 107 -15.80 -9.96 -12.78
N THR A 108 -15.76 -10.64 -13.92
CA THR A 108 -16.66 -11.78 -14.21
C THR A 108 -15.90 -13.09 -14.36
N GLY A 109 -14.66 -13.05 -14.84
CA GLY A 109 -13.82 -14.23 -15.09
C GLY A 109 -13.03 -14.73 -13.88
N VAL A 110 -13.16 -14.08 -12.73
CA VAL A 110 -12.39 -14.39 -11.51
C VAL A 110 -13.34 -14.51 -10.33
N LYS A 111 -13.33 -15.68 -9.68
CA LYS A 111 -14.08 -15.89 -8.44
C LYS A 111 -13.43 -15.09 -7.30
N PRO A 112 -14.17 -14.23 -6.59
CA PRO A 112 -13.63 -13.56 -5.41
C PRO A 112 -13.28 -14.54 -4.29
N VAL A 113 -12.31 -14.17 -3.46
CA VAL A 113 -11.87 -14.95 -2.31
C VAL A 113 -12.79 -14.63 -1.12
N PRO A 114 -13.54 -15.61 -0.59
CA PRO A 114 -14.33 -15.39 0.61
C PRO A 114 -13.44 -15.15 1.83
N LEU A 115 -13.94 -14.40 2.81
CA LEU A 115 -13.24 -14.21 4.08
C LEU A 115 -13.25 -15.51 4.89
N ALA A 116 -12.16 -15.79 5.60
CA ALA A 116 -12.11 -16.89 6.55
C ALA A 116 -12.92 -16.54 7.80
N THR A 117 -13.55 -17.54 8.41
CA THR A 117 -14.24 -17.41 9.71
C THR A 117 -13.33 -17.79 10.88
N SER A 118 -12.18 -18.39 10.61
CA SER A 118 -11.18 -18.77 11.60
C SER A 118 -9.79 -18.86 10.99
N THR A 119 -8.77 -18.74 11.83
CA THR A 119 -7.37 -18.81 11.43
C THR A 119 -6.86 -20.27 11.48
N PRO A 120 -6.49 -20.89 10.35
CA PRO A 120 -5.96 -22.26 10.34
C PRO A 120 -4.51 -22.32 10.83
N ALA A 121 -4.05 -23.50 11.25
CA ALA A 121 -2.67 -23.73 11.72
C ALA A 121 -1.58 -23.46 10.65
N LYS A 122 -1.95 -23.61 9.37
CA LYS A 122 -1.09 -23.36 8.22
C LYS A 122 -1.78 -22.38 7.28
N VAL A 123 -1.04 -21.36 6.89
CA VAL A 123 -1.49 -20.31 5.97
C VAL A 123 -0.48 -20.15 4.84
N ARG A 124 -0.93 -19.55 3.74
CA ARG A 124 -0.08 -19.24 2.59
C ARG A 124 -0.10 -17.75 2.34
N ILE A 125 1.07 -17.12 2.28
CA ILE A 125 1.20 -15.73 1.86
C ILE A 125 1.53 -15.67 0.37
N LEU A 126 0.98 -14.70 -0.34
CA LEU A 126 1.34 -14.39 -1.73
C LEU A 126 1.75 -12.93 -1.84
N GLY A 127 2.75 -12.64 -2.69
CA GLY A 127 3.25 -11.28 -2.85
C GLY A 127 4.15 -11.07 -4.06
N GLN A 128 4.38 -9.79 -4.37
CA GLN A 128 5.23 -9.29 -5.46
C GLN A 128 6.26 -8.26 -4.96
N GLY A 129 6.51 -8.20 -3.65
CA GLY A 129 7.49 -7.34 -3.02
C GLY A 129 8.94 -7.75 -3.24
N LYS A 130 9.81 -7.34 -2.32
CA LYS A 130 11.25 -7.61 -2.33
C LYS A 130 11.59 -8.94 -1.64
N ARG A 131 12.84 -9.38 -1.79
CA ARG A 131 13.43 -10.54 -1.07
C ARG A 131 14.34 -10.12 0.08
N ALA A 132 14.77 -8.87 0.09
CA ALA A 132 15.62 -8.26 1.10
C ALA A 132 15.26 -6.77 1.17
N TRP A 133 15.48 -6.16 2.33
CA TRP A 133 15.08 -4.78 2.59
C TRP A 133 15.76 -3.77 1.63
N ASP A 134 17.05 -4.00 1.38
CA ASP A 134 17.96 -3.19 0.56
C ASP A 134 17.93 -3.54 -0.94
N ALA A 135 17.16 -4.55 -1.35
CA ALA A 135 17.05 -4.92 -2.75
C ALA A 135 16.48 -3.77 -3.61
N PRO A 136 16.88 -3.63 -4.89
CA PRO A 136 16.33 -2.63 -5.80
C PRO A 136 14.80 -2.66 -5.85
N THR A 137 14.19 -1.49 -5.99
CA THR A 137 12.74 -1.35 -6.15
C THR A 137 12.31 -1.79 -7.56
N GLY A 138 11.19 -2.50 -7.66
CA GLY A 138 10.63 -2.95 -8.94
C GLY A 138 9.56 -4.04 -8.75
N ARG A 139 8.66 -4.18 -9.71
CA ARG A 139 7.66 -5.27 -9.70
C ARG A 139 8.37 -6.60 -9.93
N THR A 140 8.19 -7.52 -9.00
CA THR A 140 8.77 -8.84 -9.11
C THR A 140 7.71 -9.90 -9.48
N PRO A 141 8.11 -11.05 -10.03
CA PRO A 141 7.19 -12.16 -10.28
C PRO A 141 6.46 -12.59 -9.00
N LEU A 142 5.19 -12.98 -9.15
CA LEU A 142 4.36 -13.45 -8.03
C LEU A 142 4.98 -14.68 -7.38
N ARG A 143 5.00 -14.70 -6.04
CA ARG A 143 5.53 -15.80 -5.24
C ARG A 143 4.60 -16.14 -4.11
N GLN A 144 4.80 -17.32 -3.55
CA GLN A 144 4.05 -17.82 -2.41
C GLN A 144 4.96 -18.52 -1.40
N ALA A 145 4.53 -18.54 -0.14
CA ALA A 145 5.15 -19.37 0.88
C ALA A 145 4.11 -19.87 1.89
N THR A 146 4.32 -21.07 2.41
CA THR A 146 3.51 -21.61 3.52
C THR A 146 4.16 -21.25 4.85
N LEU A 147 3.39 -20.64 5.74
CA LEU A 147 3.78 -20.29 7.10
C LEU A 147 2.96 -21.09 8.12
N THR A 148 3.41 -21.08 9.36
CA THR A 148 2.67 -21.60 10.52
C THR A 148 2.11 -20.43 11.29
N THR A 149 0.83 -20.45 11.59
CA THR A 149 0.22 -19.40 12.42
C THR A 149 0.68 -19.55 13.87
N LEU A 150 0.77 -18.42 14.57
CA LEU A 150 1.06 -18.34 15.98
C LEU A 150 -0.22 -17.95 16.70
N SER A 151 -0.46 -18.51 17.87
CA SER A 151 -1.49 -17.97 18.75
C SER A 151 -1.11 -16.57 19.23
N ASP A 152 -2.10 -15.79 19.64
CA ASP A 152 -1.91 -14.43 20.15
C ASP A 152 -0.89 -14.37 21.29
N GLY A 153 -1.03 -15.29 22.25
CA GLY A 153 -0.13 -15.45 23.38
C GLY A 153 1.30 -15.83 22.99
N ALA A 154 1.51 -16.39 21.80
CA ALA A 154 2.82 -16.74 21.28
C ALA A 154 3.41 -15.66 20.37
N CYS A 155 2.59 -14.88 19.65
CA CYS A 155 3.08 -13.89 18.69
C CYS A 155 3.69 -12.66 19.38
N GLY A 156 2.95 -12.00 20.27
CA GLY A 156 3.43 -10.79 20.96
C GLY A 156 4.82 -10.97 21.61
N PRO A 157 5.09 -12.08 22.33
CA PRO A 157 6.40 -12.36 22.88
C PRO A 157 7.55 -12.43 21.87
N LYS A 158 7.31 -12.77 20.60
CA LYS A 158 8.37 -12.79 19.56
C LYS A 158 8.96 -11.41 19.32
N TRP A 159 8.20 -10.35 19.58
CA TRP A 159 8.63 -8.98 19.38
C TRP A 159 9.32 -8.35 20.60
N LYS A 160 9.42 -9.07 21.73
CA LYS A 160 10.13 -8.61 22.93
C LYS A 160 11.60 -8.33 22.61
N GLY A 161 12.14 -7.25 23.18
CA GLY A 161 13.52 -6.80 22.92
C GLY A 161 13.68 -6.00 21.62
N THR A 162 12.62 -5.85 20.82
CA THR A 162 12.59 -4.92 19.69
C THR A 162 11.89 -3.63 20.08
N LYS A 163 12.10 -2.55 19.30
CA LYS A 163 11.33 -1.31 19.43
C LYS A 163 9.83 -1.46 19.08
N TYR A 164 9.39 -2.66 18.70
CA TYR A 164 8.03 -3.00 18.25
C TYR A 164 7.27 -3.91 19.23
N ALA A 165 7.82 -4.20 20.41
CA ALA A 165 7.28 -5.17 21.37
C ALA A 165 5.82 -4.94 21.80
N LYS A 166 5.29 -3.72 21.65
CA LYS A 166 3.92 -3.32 22.05
C LYS A 166 3.01 -3.03 20.85
N ARG A 167 3.39 -3.45 19.64
CA ARG A 167 2.68 -3.09 18.41
C ARG A 167 1.73 -4.15 17.89
N PHE A 168 1.93 -5.42 18.26
CA PHE A 168 1.02 -6.50 17.91
C PHE A 168 -0.31 -6.39 18.67
N GLU A 169 -1.42 -6.48 17.96
CA GLU A 169 -2.79 -6.31 18.48
C GLU A 169 -3.60 -7.58 18.25
N ALA A 170 -3.49 -8.50 19.21
CA ALA A 170 -4.13 -9.82 19.19
C ALA A 170 -5.63 -9.82 18.80
N ALA A 171 -6.37 -8.76 19.13
CA ALA A 171 -7.80 -8.71 18.84
C ALA A 171 -8.13 -8.52 17.35
N SER A 172 -7.19 -7.99 16.56
CA SER A 172 -7.44 -7.57 15.17
C SER A 172 -6.31 -7.91 14.20
N GLU A 173 -5.27 -8.61 14.66
CA GLU A 173 -4.12 -9.02 13.86
C GLU A 173 -3.84 -10.51 14.00
N VAL A 174 -3.49 -11.13 12.89
CA VAL A 174 -3.02 -12.52 12.82
C VAL A 174 -1.53 -12.56 12.48
N CYS A 175 -0.85 -13.57 13.04
CA CYS A 175 0.60 -13.66 13.01
C CYS A 175 1.04 -15.04 12.51
N ALA A 176 1.97 -15.06 11.56
CA ALA A 176 2.49 -16.30 11.03
C ALA A 176 4.00 -16.24 10.82
N GLY A 177 4.68 -17.34 11.09
CA GLY A 177 6.13 -17.43 10.98
C GLY A 177 6.60 -18.75 10.40
N GLY A 178 7.90 -18.84 10.17
CA GLY A 178 8.53 -20.02 9.59
C GLY A 178 9.88 -19.66 8.97
N LYS A 179 10.26 -20.42 7.93
CA LYS A 179 11.49 -20.18 7.17
C LYS A 179 11.33 -19.08 6.11
N ALA A 180 10.09 -18.68 5.82
CA ALA A 180 9.73 -17.64 4.86
C ALA A 180 9.09 -16.46 5.58
N SER A 181 9.08 -15.30 4.93
CA SER A 181 8.51 -14.06 5.47
C SER A 181 8.06 -13.14 4.35
N VAL A 182 7.18 -12.21 4.67
CA VAL A 182 6.85 -11.05 3.82
C VAL A 182 7.99 -10.03 3.88
N CYS A 183 8.07 -9.15 2.89
CA CYS A 183 9.01 -8.03 2.84
C CYS A 183 8.35 -6.79 2.22
N ALA A 184 9.12 -5.70 2.07
CA ALA A 184 8.64 -4.47 1.45
C ALA A 184 7.99 -4.73 0.08
N GLY A 185 6.75 -4.28 -0.11
CA GLY A 185 5.94 -4.48 -1.32
C GLY A 185 5.06 -5.73 -1.33
N ASP A 186 5.15 -6.61 -0.33
CA ASP A 186 4.17 -7.69 -0.13
C ASP A 186 2.91 -7.20 0.62
N SER A 187 2.98 -6.03 1.27
CA SER A 187 1.87 -5.37 1.97
C SER A 187 0.61 -5.28 1.13
N GLY A 188 -0.56 -5.40 1.76
CA GLY A 188 -1.87 -5.49 1.13
C GLY A 188 -2.15 -6.82 0.43
N GLY A 189 -1.12 -7.64 0.21
CA GLY A 189 -1.25 -8.98 -0.32
C GLY A 189 -1.99 -9.93 0.63
N PRO A 190 -2.44 -11.08 0.13
CA PRO A 190 -3.23 -12.03 0.89
C PRO A 190 -2.37 -12.95 1.77
N MET A 191 -2.87 -13.19 2.99
CA MET A 191 -2.62 -14.42 3.74
C MET A 191 -3.87 -15.30 3.61
N ILE A 192 -3.74 -16.47 2.97
CA ILE A 192 -4.87 -17.39 2.73
C ILE A 192 -4.79 -18.68 3.54
N GLY A 193 -5.96 -19.19 3.88
CA GLY A 193 -6.18 -20.60 4.22
C GLY A 193 -6.56 -21.43 3.00
N GLY A 194 -6.67 -22.75 3.19
CA GLY A 194 -7.12 -23.66 2.13
C GLY A 194 -6.13 -23.83 0.96
N THR A 195 -6.66 -24.19 -0.21
CA THR A 195 -5.87 -24.40 -1.44
C THR A 195 -5.94 -23.18 -2.34
N LEU A 196 -5.07 -23.06 -3.35
CA LEU A 196 -5.18 -21.99 -4.34
C LEU A 196 -6.49 -22.06 -5.17
N ALA A 197 -7.07 -23.26 -5.30
CA ALA A 197 -8.33 -23.48 -6.01
C ALA A 197 -9.56 -23.18 -5.15
N ALA A 198 -9.44 -23.29 -3.83
CA ALA A 198 -10.47 -22.95 -2.85
C ALA A 198 -9.84 -22.15 -1.69
N PRO A 199 -9.43 -20.90 -1.94
CA PRO A 199 -8.82 -20.05 -0.92
C PRO A 199 -9.88 -19.43 -0.02
N VAL A 200 -9.48 -19.13 1.21
CA VAL A 200 -10.18 -18.22 2.11
C VAL A 200 -9.19 -17.15 2.59
N LEU A 201 -9.60 -15.88 2.62
CA LEU A 201 -8.74 -14.78 3.06
C LEU A 201 -8.69 -14.77 4.59
N VAL A 202 -7.53 -15.10 5.16
CA VAL A 202 -7.30 -15.12 6.62
C VAL A 202 -6.81 -13.76 7.10
N GLY A 203 -5.97 -13.10 6.32
CA GLY A 203 -5.52 -11.76 6.65
C GLY A 203 -4.97 -10.98 5.47
N ILE A 204 -4.84 -9.68 5.68
CA ILE A 204 -4.24 -8.72 4.75
C ILE A 204 -2.84 -8.38 5.27
N ILE A 205 -1.80 -8.68 4.49
CA ILE A 205 -0.40 -8.48 4.88
C ILE A 205 -0.17 -7.02 5.22
N SER A 206 0.37 -6.74 6.41
CA SER A 206 0.50 -5.38 6.92
C SER A 206 1.95 -5.03 7.21
N TRP A 207 2.59 -5.73 8.14
CA TRP A 207 3.95 -5.40 8.57
C TRP A 207 4.78 -6.63 8.95
N THR A 208 6.10 -6.40 9.04
CA THR A 208 7.10 -7.42 9.36
C THR A 208 8.33 -6.76 10.00
N GLY A 209 9.27 -7.59 10.45
CA GLY A 209 10.57 -7.12 10.92
C GLY A 209 11.39 -6.44 9.81
N PRO A 210 12.25 -5.48 10.14
CA PRO A 210 13.01 -4.70 9.15
C PRO A 210 14.03 -5.52 8.36
N ARG A 211 14.28 -6.78 8.75
CA ARG A 211 15.20 -7.68 8.06
C ARG A 211 14.48 -8.79 7.29
N CYS A 212 13.21 -8.58 6.94
CA CYS A 212 12.40 -9.45 6.08
C CYS A 212 12.52 -10.96 6.42
N GLY A 213 12.50 -11.30 7.71
CA GLY A 213 12.55 -12.68 8.21
C GLY A 213 13.93 -13.17 8.70
N GLU A 214 15.05 -12.47 8.40
CA GLU A 214 16.36 -12.83 8.97
C GLU A 214 16.43 -12.60 10.48
N ASP A 215 15.64 -11.66 10.98
CA ASP A 215 15.42 -11.41 12.40
C ASP A 215 14.54 -12.48 13.07
N LYS A 216 14.03 -13.45 12.31
CA LYS A 216 13.13 -14.54 12.75
C LYS A 216 11.84 -14.01 13.38
N LEU A 217 11.49 -12.76 13.09
CA LEU A 217 10.24 -12.17 13.52
C LEU A 217 9.11 -12.65 12.59
N PRO A 218 7.91 -12.91 13.14
CA PRO A 218 6.79 -13.35 12.32
C PRO A 218 6.30 -12.22 11.40
N SER A 219 5.57 -12.58 10.35
CA SER A 219 4.80 -11.63 9.53
C SER A 219 3.44 -11.40 10.19
N VAL A 220 2.97 -10.15 10.19
CA VAL A 220 1.70 -9.75 10.79
C VAL A 220 0.75 -9.22 9.72
N SER A 221 -0.52 -9.57 9.85
CA SER A 221 -1.59 -9.23 8.92
C SER A 221 -2.82 -8.76 9.68
N ALA A 222 -3.58 -7.80 9.14
CA ALA A 222 -4.90 -7.48 9.65
C ALA A 222 -5.80 -8.72 9.49
N GLU A 223 -6.44 -9.17 10.58
CA GLU A 223 -7.24 -10.40 10.56
C GLU A 223 -8.56 -10.16 9.82
N ALA A 224 -8.77 -10.86 8.71
CA ALA A 224 -9.89 -10.61 7.80
C ALA A 224 -11.25 -10.82 8.48
N ALA A 225 -11.34 -11.79 9.40
CA ALA A 225 -12.56 -12.07 10.17
C ALA A 225 -12.95 -10.89 11.08
N HIS A 226 -11.96 -10.23 11.70
CA HIS A 226 -12.20 -9.07 12.56
C HIS A 226 -12.82 -7.90 11.78
N TYR A 227 -12.36 -7.68 10.54
CA TYR A 227 -12.84 -6.58 9.68
C TYR A 227 -13.93 -7.02 8.69
N ALA A 228 -14.60 -8.15 8.92
CA ALA A 228 -15.57 -8.69 7.96
C ALA A 228 -16.71 -7.70 7.66
N ASP A 229 -17.27 -7.04 8.69
CA ASP A 229 -18.33 -6.04 8.52
C ASP A 229 -17.90 -4.87 7.64
N PHE A 230 -16.66 -4.41 7.80
CA PHE A 230 -16.08 -3.37 6.97
C PHE A 230 -15.83 -3.87 5.55
N LEU A 231 -15.10 -4.97 5.39
CA LEU A 231 -14.69 -5.54 4.09
C LEU A 231 -15.88 -5.96 3.21
N LEU A 232 -17.00 -6.35 3.82
CA LEU A 232 -18.22 -6.77 3.14
C LEU A 232 -19.31 -5.69 3.10
N ALA A 233 -19.04 -4.49 3.63
CA ALA A 233 -19.97 -3.37 3.57
C ALA A 233 -20.32 -3.06 2.10
N ALA A 234 -21.62 -2.98 1.79
CA ALA A 234 -22.07 -2.63 0.45
C ALA A 234 -21.61 -1.22 0.04
N GLU A 235 -21.77 -0.27 0.96
CA GLU A 235 -21.40 1.14 0.81
C GLU A 235 -20.67 1.60 2.09
N PRO A 236 -19.36 1.29 2.25
CA PRO A 236 -18.54 1.90 3.28
C PRO A 236 -18.43 3.42 3.02
N VAL A 237 -18.02 4.19 4.03
CA VAL A 237 -17.72 5.61 3.83
C VAL A 237 -16.51 5.70 2.89
N TRP A 238 -16.73 6.21 1.68
CA TRP A 238 -15.68 6.42 0.69
C TRP A 238 -14.84 7.64 1.04
N ALA A 239 -13.52 7.51 0.94
CA ALA A 239 -12.59 8.62 1.05
C ALA A 239 -12.89 9.69 -0.01
N PRO A 240 -12.50 10.96 0.22
CA PRO A 240 -12.69 12.01 -0.76
C PRO A 240 -11.95 11.68 -2.05
N VAL A 241 -12.47 12.13 -3.19
CA VAL A 241 -11.85 11.94 -4.50
C VAL A 241 -11.78 13.28 -5.19
N ALA A 242 -10.56 13.78 -5.42
CA ALA A 242 -10.36 15.02 -6.16
C ALA A 242 -10.86 14.84 -7.61
N ALA A 243 -11.61 15.82 -8.12
CA ALA A 243 -12.07 15.84 -9.50
C ALA A 243 -10.96 16.24 -10.50
N GLY A 244 -9.83 16.72 -9.98
CA GLY A 244 -8.67 17.13 -10.76
C GLY A 244 -7.64 17.85 -9.88
N PRO A 245 -6.63 18.48 -10.51
CA PRO A 245 -5.66 19.31 -9.80
C PRO A 245 -6.31 20.49 -9.07
N THR A 246 -5.60 21.06 -8.10
CA THR A 246 -5.99 22.34 -7.50
C THR A 246 -6.02 23.45 -8.54
N THR A 247 -6.79 24.50 -8.31
CA THR A 247 -6.81 25.71 -9.15
C THR A 247 -6.25 26.87 -8.35
N ILE A 248 -5.43 27.71 -8.98
CA ILE A 248 -4.87 28.92 -8.37
C ILE A 248 -5.40 30.14 -9.13
N THR A 249 -5.98 31.09 -8.41
CA THR A 249 -6.38 32.41 -8.92
C THR A 249 -5.57 33.50 -8.21
N ARG A 250 -5.40 34.66 -8.87
CA ARG A 250 -4.61 35.78 -8.36
C ARG A 250 -5.41 37.08 -8.40
N ALA A 251 -5.39 37.82 -7.29
CA ALA A 251 -5.88 39.18 -7.19
C ALA A 251 -4.82 40.04 -6.48
N GLY A 252 -4.09 40.86 -7.26
CA GLY A 252 -2.90 41.56 -6.77
C GLY A 252 -1.83 40.58 -6.27
N ASP A 253 -1.40 40.78 -5.02
CA ASP A 253 -0.43 39.90 -4.35
C ASP A 253 -1.09 38.71 -3.63
N THR A 254 -2.43 38.59 -3.65
CA THR A 254 -3.13 37.48 -3.02
C THR A 254 -3.38 36.36 -4.03
N LEU A 255 -2.89 35.17 -3.71
CA LEU A 255 -3.22 33.93 -4.39
C LEU A 255 -4.32 33.20 -3.62
N THR A 256 -5.30 32.66 -4.34
CA THR A 256 -6.35 31.81 -3.77
C THR A 256 -6.32 30.46 -4.44
N CYS A 257 -6.34 29.41 -3.64
CA CYS A 257 -6.32 28.02 -4.05
C CYS A 257 -7.64 27.34 -3.75
N SER A 258 -8.11 26.53 -4.70
CA SER A 258 -9.34 25.75 -4.57
C SER A 258 -9.15 24.34 -5.13
N ALA A 259 -9.97 23.40 -4.68
CA ALA A 259 -10.02 22.04 -5.20
C ALA A 259 -11.47 21.62 -5.42
N ALA A 260 -11.73 20.91 -6.52
CA ALA A 260 -13.02 20.30 -6.81
C ALA A 260 -12.98 18.81 -6.45
N TRP A 261 -14.11 18.26 -6.00
CA TRP A 261 -14.19 16.91 -5.47
C TRP A 261 -15.37 16.16 -6.08
N THR A 262 -15.12 14.94 -6.55
CA THR A 262 -16.15 13.99 -7.01
C THR A 262 -16.82 13.30 -5.82
N ILE A 263 -16.03 12.97 -4.79
CA ILE A 263 -16.53 12.59 -3.47
C ILE A 263 -16.06 13.66 -2.49
N ALA A 264 -17.01 14.37 -1.88
CA ALA A 264 -16.73 15.53 -1.06
C ALA A 264 -16.04 15.16 0.26
N PRO A 265 -15.03 15.94 0.69
CA PRO A 265 -14.47 15.85 2.03
C PRO A 265 -15.31 16.61 3.06
N ASP A 266 -15.16 16.24 4.34
CA ASP A 266 -15.70 17.00 5.48
C ASP A 266 -14.76 18.17 5.86
N ASP A 267 -13.45 18.00 5.68
CA ASP A 267 -12.40 19.01 5.95
C ASP A 267 -11.43 19.09 4.76
N VAL A 268 -10.99 20.32 4.42
CA VAL A 268 -9.98 20.57 3.39
C VAL A 268 -8.85 21.42 3.96
N ARG A 269 -7.63 20.89 3.92
CA ARG A 269 -6.42 21.59 4.35
C ARG A 269 -5.57 21.96 3.15
N PHE A 270 -5.17 23.22 3.06
CA PHE A 270 -4.32 23.70 1.99
C PHE A 270 -2.86 23.76 2.42
N ARG A 271 -1.95 23.64 1.46
CA ARG A 271 -0.52 23.79 1.69
C ARG A 271 0.14 24.49 0.52
N TRP A 272 0.66 25.68 0.78
CA TRP A 272 1.47 26.45 -0.15
C TRP A 272 2.93 26.10 0.03
N ARG A 273 3.61 25.80 -1.08
CA ARG A 273 5.04 25.50 -1.11
C ARG A 273 5.73 26.39 -2.11
N ARG A 274 6.83 27.01 -1.71
CA ARG A 274 7.76 27.64 -2.64
C ARG A 274 8.70 26.59 -3.19
N ARG A 275 8.74 26.48 -4.51
CA ARG A 275 9.60 25.56 -5.26
C ARG A 275 10.85 26.31 -5.71
N GLU A 276 11.98 25.90 -5.18
CA GLU A 276 13.30 26.45 -5.49
C GLU A 276 14.11 25.42 -6.28
N ARG A 277 14.95 25.88 -7.20
CA ARG A 277 15.79 24.99 -8.00
C ARG A 277 17.04 24.63 -7.18
N GLY A 278 17.09 23.39 -6.68
CA GLY A 278 18.29 22.83 -6.06
C GLY A 278 19.32 22.37 -7.08
N LYS A 279 20.43 21.78 -6.62
CA LYS A 279 21.55 21.33 -7.46
C LYS A 279 21.18 20.18 -8.41
N THR A 280 20.31 19.28 -7.98
CA THR A 280 19.90 18.08 -8.74
C THR A 280 18.39 17.83 -8.72
N THR A 281 17.65 18.43 -7.79
CA THR A 281 16.20 18.28 -7.62
C THR A 281 15.56 19.63 -7.24
N TYR A 282 14.24 19.70 -7.26
CA TYR A 282 13.51 20.84 -6.70
C TYR A 282 13.43 20.73 -5.18
N GLU A 283 13.70 21.82 -4.48
CA GLU A 283 13.49 21.94 -3.05
C GLU A 283 12.15 22.66 -2.80
N PHE A 284 11.37 22.14 -1.85
CA PHE A 284 10.05 22.68 -1.52
C PHE A 284 10.06 23.17 -0.08
N THR A 285 9.75 24.45 0.12
CA THR A 285 9.58 25.04 1.44
C THR A 285 8.12 25.38 1.66
N THR A 286 7.51 24.90 2.75
CA THR A 286 6.13 25.28 3.09
C THR A 286 6.10 26.74 3.51
N VAL A 287 5.25 27.54 2.86
CA VAL A 287 5.13 29.00 3.08
C VAL A 287 3.76 29.41 3.60
N GLY A 288 2.75 28.54 3.52
CA GLY A 288 1.41 28.82 4.03
C GLY A 288 0.52 27.58 4.10
N SER A 289 -0.57 27.68 4.87
CA SER A 289 -1.53 26.58 5.12
C SER A 289 -3.00 26.95 4.89
N GLY A 290 -3.29 28.20 4.53
CA GLY A 290 -4.65 28.67 4.22
C GLY A 290 -5.01 28.45 2.76
N ALA A 291 -6.31 28.54 2.44
CA ALA A 291 -6.78 28.59 1.06
C ALA A 291 -6.18 29.78 0.30
N THR A 292 -5.81 30.85 1.02
CA THR A 292 -5.15 32.03 0.47
C THR A 292 -3.70 32.14 0.92
N TYR A 293 -2.85 32.72 0.07
CA TYR A 293 -1.47 33.08 0.38
C TYR A 293 -1.12 34.45 -0.20
N THR A 294 -0.49 35.31 0.59
CA THR A 294 -0.01 36.62 0.13
C THR A 294 1.44 36.50 -0.33
N VAL A 295 1.69 36.77 -1.60
CA VAL A 295 3.02 36.78 -2.21
C VAL A 295 3.90 37.81 -1.52
N THR A 296 5.11 37.41 -1.16
CA THR A 296 6.08 38.28 -0.51
C THR A 296 7.28 38.55 -1.41
N ALA A 297 8.11 39.53 -1.05
CA ALA A 297 9.37 39.79 -1.75
C ALA A 297 10.30 38.57 -1.82
N LYS A 298 10.20 37.64 -0.86
CA LYS A 298 10.99 36.39 -0.82
C LYS A 298 10.56 35.38 -1.89
N ASP A 299 9.37 35.55 -2.46
CA ASP A 299 8.82 34.63 -3.45
C ASP A 299 9.17 35.04 -4.88
N ARG A 300 9.67 36.27 -5.10
CA ARG A 300 9.90 36.87 -6.42
C ARG A 300 10.61 35.91 -7.38
N GLY A 301 9.92 35.56 -8.47
CA GLY A 301 10.46 34.70 -9.52
C GLY A 301 10.44 33.19 -9.22
N ALA A 302 10.04 32.78 -8.02
CA ALA A 302 9.83 31.38 -7.67
C ALA A 302 8.49 30.85 -8.21
N LEU A 303 8.36 29.52 -8.23
CA LEU A 303 7.08 28.85 -8.42
C LEU A 303 6.46 28.60 -7.04
N LEU A 304 5.19 28.96 -6.89
CA LEU A 304 4.38 28.69 -5.72
C LEU A 304 3.36 27.61 -6.07
N ASP A 305 3.45 26.49 -5.37
CA ASP A 305 2.54 25.36 -5.52
C ASP A 305 1.49 25.39 -4.43
N CYS A 306 0.26 25.04 -4.77
CA CYS A 306 -0.78 24.78 -3.78
C CYS A 306 -1.28 23.35 -3.89
N GLY A 307 -1.19 22.58 -2.80
CA GLY A 307 -1.90 21.31 -2.63
C GLY A 307 -3.14 21.48 -1.74
N ALA A 308 -4.10 20.57 -1.89
CA ALA A 308 -5.29 20.48 -1.04
C ALA A 308 -5.47 19.03 -0.58
N LEU A 309 -5.47 18.81 0.73
CA LEU A 309 -5.74 17.51 1.37
C LEU A 309 -7.18 17.52 1.88
N GLY A 310 -8.03 16.72 1.26
CA GLY A 310 -9.40 16.48 1.71
C GLY A 310 -9.46 15.27 2.65
N SER A 311 -10.28 15.34 3.68
CA SER A 311 -10.50 14.21 4.59
C SER A 311 -11.97 14.05 5.00
N ASN A 312 -12.39 12.81 5.20
CA ASN A 312 -13.65 12.43 5.83
C ASN A 312 -13.43 11.13 6.65
N ALA A 313 -14.49 10.54 7.20
CA ALA A 313 -14.38 9.30 7.98
C ALA A 313 -13.88 8.07 7.17
N GLY A 314 -13.94 8.12 5.84
CA GLY A 314 -13.49 7.07 4.93
C GLY A 314 -12.03 7.15 4.53
N GLY A 315 -11.33 8.23 4.88
CA GLY A 315 -9.90 8.41 4.58
C GLY A 315 -9.54 9.83 4.15
N ARG A 316 -8.37 9.96 3.54
CA ARG A 316 -7.80 11.24 3.09
C ARG A 316 -7.34 11.11 1.64
N SER A 317 -7.46 12.17 0.86
CA SER A 317 -6.96 12.23 -0.53
C SER A 317 -6.35 13.61 -0.80
N GLU A 318 -5.26 13.65 -1.56
CA GLU A 318 -4.60 14.90 -1.95
C GLU A 318 -4.92 15.21 -3.42
N ALA A 319 -5.46 16.41 -3.68
CA ALA A 319 -5.60 16.91 -5.05
C ALA A 319 -4.20 17.26 -5.60
N ALA A 320 -3.94 16.85 -6.85
CA ALA A 320 -2.66 17.14 -7.51
C ALA A 320 -2.37 18.66 -7.47
N PRO A 321 -1.18 19.09 -7.04
CA PRO A 321 -0.91 20.51 -6.83
C PRO A 321 -0.70 21.23 -8.17
N SER A 322 -1.38 22.37 -8.32
CA SER A 322 -1.06 23.37 -9.36
C SER A 322 0.02 24.34 -8.88
N ALA A 323 0.67 24.98 -9.85
CA ALA A 323 1.76 25.93 -9.63
C ALA A 323 1.48 27.27 -10.31
N VAL A 324 1.90 28.37 -9.69
CA VAL A 324 1.89 29.70 -10.30
C VAL A 324 3.23 30.40 -10.06
N ARG A 325 3.69 31.23 -11.00
CA ARG A 325 4.88 32.06 -10.78
C ARG A 325 4.52 33.26 -9.89
N ALA A 326 5.33 33.49 -8.86
CA ALA A 326 5.20 34.58 -7.91
C ALA A 326 5.48 35.94 -8.54
#